data_AF-A0A6P4D444-F1
#
_entry.id   AF-A0A6P4D444-F1
#
_cell.length_a   1.000
_cell.length_b   1.000
_cell.length_c   1.000
_cell.angle_alpha   90.00
_cell.angle_beta   90.00
_cell.angle_gamma   90.00
#
_symmetry.space_group_name_H-M   'P 1'
#
loop_
_entity.id
_entity.type
_entity.pdbx_description
1 polymer ?
#
loop_
_entity_poly.entity_id
_entity_poly.type
_entity_poly.pdbx_seq_one_letter_code
_entity_poly.pdbx_strand_id
1 'polypeptide(L)'
;MAPPRPSKSMVIGTIFGNRGGHVWFCVQHDRLSTKPSLLLEFPISTNDLVREMRNGLLRIALECNPHRPDLARCPLRSVPVWTVFCNGRKSGFAARRRAGERVRCVLKTMRCVTVGAGVIPAGFGSGQHSGKVSRSEELMYMRANFEHVVGSADSESFHLINPDEGPGQELSVFLLRSGLGVDR
;
A
#
# COMPACT_ATOMS: atom_id res chain seq x y z
N MET A 1 26.82 11.21 -18.52
CA MET A 1 25.69 10.25 -18.57
C MET A 1 24.43 11.04 -18.27
N ALA A 2 23.43 11.06 -19.15
CA ALA A 2 22.19 11.80 -18.91
C ALA A 2 21.45 11.20 -17.70
N PRO A 3 20.82 12.02 -16.84
CA PRO A 3 20.05 11.51 -15.71
C PRO A 3 18.90 10.62 -16.21
N PRO A 4 18.54 9.55 -15.48
CA PRO A 4 17.40 8.71 -15.85
C PRO A 4 16.14 9.58 -15.93
N ARG A 5 15.41 9.46 -17.05
CA ARG A 5 14.12 10.15 -17.23
C ARG A 5 13.05 9.40 -16.44
N PRO A 6 12.34 10.06 -15.51
CA PRO A 6 11.26 9.40 -14.78
C PRO A 6 10.15 8.98 -15.74
N SER A 7 9.61 7.79 -15.55
CA SER A 7 8.40 7.33 -16.26
C SER A 7 7.19 7.41 -15.34
N LYS A 8 6.03 7.72 -15.92
CA LYS A 8 4.76 7.83 -15.20
C LYS A 8 3.74 6.87 -15.79
N SER A 9 2.97 6.21 -14.94
CA SER A 9 1.84 5.39 -15.34
C SER A 9 0.73 5.47 -14.30
N MET A 10 -0.50 5.14 -14.67
CA MET A 10 -1.61 5.09 -13.73
C MET A 10 -1.85 3.66 -13.26
N VAL A 11 -2.05 3.51 -11.95
CA VAL A 11 -2.35 2.22 -11.32
C VAL A 11 -3.49 2.35 -10.35
N ILE A 12 -4.08 1.22 -9.96
CA ILE A 12 -5.12 1.16 -8.94
C ILE A 12 -4.48 0.75 -7.63
N GLY A 13 -4.57 1.61 -6.63
CA GLY A 13 -4.15 1.32 -5.27
C GLY A 13 -5.36 0.96 -4.41
N THR A 14 -5.25 -0.12 -3.64
CA THR A 14 -6.21 -0.47 -2.58
C THR A 14 -5.46 -0.57 -1.26
N ILE A 15 -5.83 0.26 -0.29
CA ILE A 15 -5.42 0.16 1.11
C ILE A 15 -6.54 -0.53 1.86
N PHE A 16 -6.24 -1.57 2.63
CA PHE A 16 -7.27 -2.27 3.41
C PHE A 16 -6.69 -2.89 4.68
N GLY A 17 -7.56 -3.10 5.67
CA GLY A 17 -7.18 -3.73 6.93
C GLY A 17 -8.34 -3.81 7.91
N ASN A 18 -8.25 -4.73 8.86
CA ASN A 18 -9.20 -4.75 9.98
C ASN A 18 -8.89 -3.63 10.95
N ARG A 19 -9.90 -3.18 11.71
CA ARG A 19 -9.77 -2.05 12.65
C ARG A 19 -8.56 -2.16 13.59
N GLY A 20 -8.33 -3.33 14.18
CA GLY A 20 -7.17 -3.60 15.03
C GLY A 20 -6.00 -4.31 14.35
N GLY A 21 -6.10 -4.57 13.03
CA GLY A 21 -5.10 -5.33 12.28
C GLY A 21 -4.12 -4.46 11.51
N HIS A 22 -3.16 -5.13 10.88
CA HIS A 22 -2.19 -4.52 9.97
C HIS A 22 -2.87 -3.93 8.72
N VAL A 23 -2.27 -2.86 8.23
CA VAL A 23 -2.63 -2.24 6.96
C VAL A 23 -1.96 -2.98 5.81
N TRP A 24 -2.71 -3.19 4.74
CA TRP A 24 -2.24 -3.74 3.48
C TRP A 24 -2.31 -2.69 2.39
N PHE A 25 -1.24 -2.53 1.63
CA PHE A 25 -1.22 -1.73 0.41
C PHE A 25 -1.05 -2.64 -0.80
N CYS A 26 -2.01 -2.56 -1.72
CA CYS A 26 -2.12 -3.40 -2.89
C CYS A 26 -2.17 -2.56 -4.17
N VAL A 27 -1.35 -2.91 -5.16
CA VAL A 27 -1.31 -2.25 -6.47
C VAL A 27 -1.77 -3.21 -7.57
N GLN A 28 -2.68 -2.76 -8.43
CA GLN A 28 -3.21 -3.49 -9.58
C GLN A 28 -3.13 -2.61 -10.84
N HIS A 29 -2.80 -3.21 -11.99
CA HIS A 29 -2.98 -2.55 -13.31
C HIS A 29 -4.36 -2.83 -13.89
N ASP A 30 -4.86 -4.05 -13.70
CA ASP A 30 -6.22 -4.45 -14.06
C ASP A 30 -7.06 -4.60 -12.78
N ARG A 31 -8.15 -3.84 -12.71
CA ARG A 31 -9.10 -3.87 -11.60
C ARG A 31 -9.74 -5.24 -11.37
N LEU A 32 -9.85 -6.06 -12.40
CA LEU A 32 -10.48 -7.37 -12.36
C LEU A 32 -9.52 -8.47 -11.90
N SER A 33 -8.21 -8.22 -11.95
CA SER A 33 -7.19 -9.18 -11.52
C SER A 33 -7.16 -9.36 -10.01
N THR A 34 -7.20 -10.59 -9.53
CA THR A 34 -6.96 -10.91 -8.10
C THR A 34 -5.49 -11.16 -7.78
N LYS A 35 -4.60 -10.94 -8.76
CA LYS A 35 -3.15 -11.07 -8.63
C LYS A 35 -2.54 -9.67 -8.72
N PRO A 36 -2.26 -9.01 -7.59
CA PRO A 36 -1.69 -7.66 -7.60
C PRO A 36 -0.23 -7.68 -8.04
N SER A 37 0.23 -6.59 -8.66
CA SER A 37 1.63 -6.40 -9.04
C SER A 37 2.52 -6.12 -7.82
N LEU A 38 1.93 -5.57 -6.75
CA LEU A 38 2.58 -5.33 -5.46
C LEU A 38 1.57 -5.52 -4.33
N LEU A 39 1.98 -6.20 -3.26
CA LEU A 39 1.23 -6.35 -2.03
C LEU A 39 2.18 -6.22 -0.85
N LEU A 40 1.96 -5.22 -0.01
CA LEU A 40 2.76 -4.90 1.15
C LEU A 40 1.89 -4.95 2.41
N GLU A 41 2.38 -5.64 3.42
CA GLU A 41 1.82 -5.63 4.78
C GLU A 41 2.64 -4.65 5.62
N PHE A 42 2.02 -3.58 6.12
CA PHE A 42 2.68 -2.54 6.91
C PHE A 42 2.65 -2.87 8.41
N PRO A 43 3.61 -2.38 9.20
CA PRO A 43 3.62 -2.55 10.65
C PRO A 43 2.58 -1.68 11.37
N ILE A 44 1.95 -0.74 10.65
CA ILE A 44 1.01 0.25 11.17
C ILE A 44 -0.38 -0.37 11.28
N SER A 45 -1.10 -0.12 12.38
CA SER A 45 -2.49 -0.55 12.51
C SER A 45 -3.42 0.31 11.66
N THR A 46 -4.57 -0.25 11.25
CA THR A 46 -5.55 0.52 10.46
C THR A 46 -6.05 1.76 11.19
N ASN A 47 -6.21 1.69 12.52
CA ASN A 47 -6.60 2.84 13.33
C ASN A 47 -5.54 3.95 13.31
N ASP A 48 -4.26 3.59 13.43
CA ASP A 48 -3.17 4.59 13.42
C ASP A 48 -3.08 5.26 12.05
N LEU A 49 -3.21 4.49 10.96
CA LEU A 49 -3.24 5.02 9.60
C LEU A 49 -4.38 6.03 9.40
N VAL A 50 -5.59 5.70 9.86
CA VAL A 50 -6.75 6.59 9.78
C VAL A 50 -6.50 7.89 10.56
N ARG A 51 -5.82 7.84 11.70
CA ARG A 51 -5.44 9.05 12.44
C ARG A 51 -4.44 9.90 11.66
N GLU A 52 -3.43 9.29 11.05
CA GLU A 52 -2.48 10.03 10.21
C GLU A 52 -3.17 10.66 8.98
N MET A 53 -4.10 9.95 8.35
CA MET A 53 -4.89 10.46 7.22
C MET A 53 -5.72 11.70 7.57
N ARG A 54 -6.23 11.80 8.81
CA ARG A 54 -6.98 12.99 9.26
C ARG A 54 -6.15 14.27 9.26
N ASN A 55 -4.82 14.16 9.29
CA ASN A 55 -3.92 15.32 9.21
C ASN A 55 -3.74 15.84 7.77
N GLY A 56 -4.38 15.21 6.78
CA GLY A 56 -4.35 15.64 5.37
C GLY A 56 -3.10 15.22 4.59
N LEU A 57 -1.99 14.93 5.28
CA LEU A 57 -0.73 14.50 4.68
C LEU A 57 -0.24 13.16 5.25
N LEU A 58 -0.03 12.18 4.38
CA LEU A 58 0.49 10.87 4.73
C LEU A 58 1.57 10.43 3.75
N ARG A 59 2.82 10.37 4.22
CA ARG A 59 3.98 9.89 3.47
C ARG A 59 4.51 8.61 4.11
N ILE A 60 4.46 7.51 3.37
CA ILE A 60 4.99 6.22 3.79
C ILE A 60 6.22 5.91 2.96
N ALA A 61 7.41 5.98 3.55
CA ALA A 61 8.64 5.57 2.90
C ALA A 61 9.02 4.15 3.33
N LEU A 62 9.26 3.29 2.34
CA LEU A 62 9.80 1.96 2.51
C LEU A 62 11.24 1.97 2.04
N GLU A 63 12.17 1.82 2.99
CA GLU A 63 13.60 1.84 2.73
C GLU A 63 14.20 0.44 2.86
N CYS A 64 15.01 0.05 1.89
CA CYS A 64 15.82 -1.17 1.96
C CYS A 64 17.31 -0.82 1.87
N ASN A 65 18.11 -1.47 2.72
CA ASN A 65 19.55 -1.27 2.72
C ASN A 65 20.20 -2.14 1.63
N PRO A 66 20.99 -1.56 0.70
CA PRO A 66 21.67 -2.27 -0.38
C PRO A 66 22.85 -3.13 0.06
N HIS A 67 23.26 -3.13 1.34
CA HIS A 67 24.38 -3.96 1.82
C HIS A 67 24.16 -5.46 1.64
N ARG A 68 22.95 -5.90 1.27
CA ARG A 68 22.74 -7.25 0.75
C ARG A 68 22.78 -7.25 -0.79
N PRO A 69 23.78 -7.92 -1.41
CA PRO A 69 23.98 -7.85 -2.86
C PRO A 69 22.83 -8.48 -3.67
N ASP A 70 22.09 -9.42 -3.09
CA ASP A 70 20.86 -10.00 -3.63
C ASP A 70 19.74 -8.95 -3.73
N LEU A 71 19.64 -8.06 -2.74
CA LEU A 71 18.65 -6.98 -2.75
C LEU A 71 19.07 -5.86 -3.67
N ALA A 72 20.36 -5.51 -3.72
CA ALA A 72 20.88 -4.37 -4.49
C ALA A 72 20.52 -4.41 -5.99
N ARG A 73 20.31 -5.60 -6.56
CA ARG A 73 20.03 -5.77 -8.00
C ARG A 73 18.62 -6.24 -8.30
N CYS A 74 17.82 -6.58 -7.29
CA CYS A 74 16.45 -7.03 -7.52
C CYS A 74 15.54 -5.81 -7.77
N PRO A 75 14.47 -5.94 -8.57
CA PRO A 75 13.49 -4.87 -8.73
C PRO A 75 12.96 -4.42 -7.36
N LEU A 76 12.73 -3.12 -7.13
CA LEU A 76 12.27 -2.61 -5.84
C LEU A 76 11.03 -3.37 -5.36
N ARG A 77 10.02 -3.51 -6.20
CA ARG A 77 8.79 -4.27 -5.89
C ARG A 77 9.01 -5.75 -5.56
N SER A 78 10.22 -6.27 -5.74
CA SER A 78 10.62 -7.63 -5.37
C SER A 78 11.29 -7.77 -4.01
N VAL A 79 11.73 -6.67 -3.40
CA VAL A 79 12.35 -6.66 -2.06
C VAL A 79 11.38 -7.27 -1.04
N PRO A 80 11.81 -8.27 -0.24
CA PRO A 80 10.92 -9.03 0.63
C PRO A 80 10.55 -8.29 1.91
N VAL A 81 11.44 -7.45 2.45
CA VAL A 81 11.27 -6.74 3.72
C VAL A 81 11.84 -5.34 3.59
N TRP A 82 11.13 -4.38 4.18
CA TRP A 82 11.44 -2.96 4.15
C TRP A 82 11.39 -2.37 5.54
N THR A 83 12.23 -1.37 5.83
CA THR A 83 12.03 -0.50 6.97
C THR A 83 11.02 0.58 6.60
N VAL A 84 10.00 0.77 7.43
CA VAL A 84 8.91 1.72 7.16
C VAL A 84 9.10 2.98 7.97
N PHE A 85 8.96 4.11 7.31
CA PHE A 85 8.85 5.42 7.93
C PHE A 85 7.49 6.02 7.56
N CYS A 86 6.68 6.33 8.57
CA CYS A 86 5.43 7.06 8.41
C CYS A 86 5.67 8.52 8.81
N ASN A 87 5.46 9.46 7.89
CA ASN A 87 5.66 10.89 8.12
C ASN A 87 7.05 11.19 8.76
N GLY A 88 8.08 10.49 8.29
CA GLY A 88 9.47 10.62 8.76
C GLY A 88 9.83 9.84 10.03
N ARG A 89 8.85 9.23 10.72
CA ARG A 89 9.09 8.44 11.93
C ARG A 89 9.17 6.95 11.60
N LYS A 90 10.21 6.27 12.09
CA LYS A 90 10.37 4.81 11.91
C LYS A 90 9.22 4.07 12.61
N SER A 91 8.45 3.30 11.84
CA SER A 91 7.25 2.59 12.33
C SER A 91 7.43 1.08 12.44
N GLY A 92 8.50 0.50 11.87
CA GLY A 92 8.80 -0.93 11.93
C GLY A 92 9.18 -1.51 10.57
N PHE A 93 8.78 -2.75 10.32
CA PHE A 93 9.09 -3.46 9.08
C PHE A 93 7.83 -3.80 8.29
N ALA A 94 7.85 -3.53 6.98
CA ALA A 94 6.84 -4.02 6.06
C ALA A 94 7.36 -5.23 5.31
N ALA A 95 6.45 -6.15 5.00
CA ALA A 95 6.77 -7.34 4.24
C ALA A 95 6.03 -7.36 2.92
N ARG A 96 6.74 -7.73 1.86
CA ARG A 96 6.12 -8.11 0.59
C ARG A 96 5.45 -9.47 0.74
N ARG A 97 4.20 -9.57 0.31
CA ARG A 97 3.43 -10.81 0.38
C ARG A 97 2.92 -11.22 -0.99
N ARG A 98 2.62 -12.52 -1.13
CA ARG A 98 1.80 -13.01 -2.23
C ARG A 98 0.33 -12.93 -1.80
N ALA A 99 -0.57 -12.62 -2.73
CA ALA A 99 -2.00 -12.61 -2.43
C ALA A 99 -2.48 -14.04 -2.10
N GLY A 100 -2.73 -14.30 -0.82
CA GLY A 100 -3.42 -15.50 -0.34
C GLY A 100 -4.92 -15.46 -0.63
N GLU A 101 -5.64 -16.51 -0.26
CA GLU A 101 -7.09 -16.62 -0.51
C GLU A 101 -7.88 -15.43 0.07
N ARG A 102 -7.59 -15.06 1.32
CA ARG A 102 -8.22 -13.92 1.98
C ARG A 102 -8.08 -12.62 1.19
N VAL A 103 -6.86 -12.30 0.75
CA VAL A 103 -6.58 -11.09 -0.04
C VAL A 103 -7.28 -11.19 -1.41
N ARG A 104 -7.25 -12.35 -2.06
CA ARG A 104 -7.97 -12.54 -3.33
C ARG A 104 -9.47 -12.36 -3.17
N CYS A 105 -10.07 -12.79 -2.07
CA CYS A 105 -11.48 -12.56 -1.77
C CYS A 105 -11.78 -11.06 -1.65
N VAL A 106 -10.96 -10.31 -0.89
CA VAL A 106 -11.08 -8.85 -0.82
C VAL A 106 -11.01 -8.22 -2.22
N LEU A 107 -10.01 -8.58 -3.03
CA LEU A 107 -9.86 -8.05 -4.39
C LEU A 107 -11.03 -8.41 -5.31
N LYS A 108 -11.68 -9.57 -5.13
CA LYS A 108 -12.91 -9.93 -5.86
C LYS A 108 -14.06 -8.99 -5.50
N THR A 109 -14.25 -8.70 -4.22
CA THR A 109 -15.26 -7.74 -3.75
C THR A 109 -15.01 -6.34 -4.32
N MET A 110 -13.74 -5.95 -4.51
CA MET A 110 -13.37 -4.65 -5.07
C MET A 110 -13.59 -4.49 -6.58
N ARG A 111 -13.96 -5.55 -7.32
CA ARG A 111 -14.06 -5.48 -8.80
C ARG A 111 -15.03 -4.38 -9.28
N CYS A 112 -16.14 -4.18 -8.55
CA CYS A 112 -17.16 -3.17 -8.85
C CYS A 112 -16.83 -1.78 -8.28
N VAL A 113 -15.76 -1.63 -7.48
CA VAL A 113 -15.37 -0.36 -6.85
C VAL A 113 -14.29 0.31 -7.69
N THR A 114 -14.55 1.50 -8.22
CA THR A 114 -13.57 2.25 -9.04
C THR A 114 -12.68 3.10 -8.14
N VAL A 115 -13.31 4.03 -7.42
CA VAL A 115 -12.70 4.88 -6.40
C VAL A 115 -13.67 4.95 -5.24
N GLY A 116 -13.18 4.94 -4.01
CA GLY A 116 -13.99 5.09 -2.81
C GLY A 116 -13.36 4.48 -1.56
N ALA A 117 -13.91 4.83 -0.40
CA ALA A 117 -13.56 4.25 0.89
C ALA A 117 -14.82 3.69 1.56
N GLY A 118 -14.66 2.66 2.37
CA GLY A 118 -15.79 2.03 3.04
C GLY A 118 -15.40 0.88 3.96
N VAL A 119 -16.43 0.17 4.43
CA VAL A 119 -16.30 -1.00 5.29
C VAL A 119 -16.96 -2.19 4.61
N ILE A 120 -16.26 -3.31 4.56
CA ILE A 120 -16.81 -4.61 4.19
C ILE A 120 -17.14 -5.35 5.50
N PRO A 121 -18.42 -5.68 5.74
CA PRO A 121 -18.81 -6.45 6.92
C PRO A 121 -18.11 -7.81 6.97
N ALA A 122 -17.84 -8.31 8.18
CA ALA A 122 -17.34 -9.67 8.32
C ALA A 122 -18.39 -10.68 7.81
N GLY A 123 -17.94 -11.76 7.17
CA GLY A 123 -18.81 -12.78 6.59
C GLY A 123 -19.26 -12.52 5.14
N PHE A 124 -18.87 -11.39 4.52
CA PHE A 124 -19.17 -11.16 3.10
C PHE A 124 -18.49 -12.22 2.21
N GLY A 125 -19.29 -13.04 1.51
CA GLY A 125 -18.82 -14.09 0.59
C GLY A 125 -18.66 -15.48 1.21
N SER A 126 -18.84 -15.65 2.53
CA SER A 126 -18.99 -16.95 3.18
C SER A 126 -20.44 -17.07 3.63
N GLY A 127 -21.21 -18.01 3.07
CA GLY A 127 -22.62 -18.22 3.40
C GLY A 127 -22.92 -18.70 4.83
N GLN A 128 -22.08 -18.37 5.81
CA GLN A 128 -22.26 -18.67 7.22
C GLN A 128 -22.90 -17.45 7.90
N HIS A 129 -24.22 -17.49 8.03
CA HIS A 129 -24.94 -16.74 9.05
C HIS A 129 -24.81 -17.49 10.38
N SER A 130 -23.81 -17.17 11.19
CA SER A 130 -23.82 -17.61 12.59
C SER A 130 -23.06 -16.62 13.49
N GLY A 131 -23.82 -15.99 14.40
CA GLY A 131 -23.35 -15.50 15.69
C GLY A 131 -22.47 -14.26 15.70
N LYS A 132 -22.96 -13.18 16.35
CA LYS A 132 -22.22 -11.97 16.78
C LYS A 132 -20.91 -11.70 16.01
N VAL A 133 -21.03 -11.07 14.84
CA VAL A 133 -19.88 -10.47 14.16
C VAL A 133 -19.29 -9.41 15.09
N SER A 134 -18.05 -9.61 15.51
CA SER A 134 -17.35 -8.59 16.28
C SER A 134 -16.99 -7.43 15.36
N ARG A 135 -17.20 -6.19 15.82
CA ARG A 135 -16.76 -4.96 15.10
C ARG A 135 -15.25 -4.95 14.81
N SER A 136 -14.45 -5.82 15.44
CA SER A 136 -13.03 -6.00 15.16
C SER A 136 -12.76 -6.73 13.83
N GLU A 137 -13.74 -7.43 13.28
CA GLU A 137 -13.61 -8.26 12.07
C GLU A 137 -14.04 -7.53 10.78
N GLU A 138 -14.64 -6.35 10.92
CA GLU A 138 -14.91 -5.44 9.81
C GLU A 138 -13.62 -5.07 9.08
N LEU A 139 -13.66 -5.13 7.75
CA LEU A 139 -12.54 -4.74 6.90
C LEU A 139 -12.78 -3.33 6.38
N MET A 140 -11.93 -2.40 6.77
CA MET A 140 -11.90 -1.07 6.19
C MET A 140 -11.08 -1.08 4.91
N TYR A 141 -11.48 -0.27 3.93
CA TYR A 141 -10.73 -0.12 2.69
C TYR A 141 -10.82 1.30 2.13
N MET A 142 -9.81 1.63 1.33
CA MET A 142 -9.79 2.78 0.42
C MET A 142 -9.20 2.31 -0.91
N ARG A 143 -9.89 2.58 -2.00
CA ARG A 143 -9.45 2.28 -3.37
C ARG A 143 -9.45 3.55 -4.18
N ALA A 144 -8.37 3.79 -4.91
CA ALA A 144 -8.23 4.99 -5.74
C ALA A 144 -7.22 4.76 -6.86
N ASN A 145 -7.15 5.74 -7.77
CA ASN A 145 -6.09 5.81 -8.76
C ASN A 145 -4.84 6.43 -8.15
N PHE A 146 -3.69 5.89 -8.52
CA PHE A 146 -2.39 6.40 -8.12
C PHE A 146 -1.55 6.69 -9.36
N GLU A 147 -0.83 7.80 -9.35
CA GLU A 147 0.28 8.03 -10.27
C GLU A 147 1.47 7.21 -9.76
N HIS A 148 1.86 6.20 -10.52
CA HIS A 148 3.07 5.42 -10.30
C HIS A 148 4.22 6.07 -11.07
N VAL A 149 5.23 6.52 -10.34
CA VAL A 149 6.43 7.15 -10.88
C VAL A 149 7.62 6.22 -10.66
N VAL A 150 8.34 5.90 -11.73
CA VAL A 150 9.64 5.22 -11.64
C VAL A 150 10.70 6.29 -11.85
N GLY A 151 11.37 6.69 -10.78
CA GLY A 151 12.45 7.68 -10.83
C GLY A 151 13.76 7.07 -11.30
N SER A 152 14.11 5.90 -10.77
CA SER A 152 15.31 5.14 -11.14
C SER A 152 15.14 3.66 -10.78
N ALA A 153 16.19 2.86 -10.94
CA ALA A 153 16.21 1.47 -10.43
C ALA A 153 16.08 1.38 -8.90
N ASP A 154 16.33 2.50 -8.20
CA ASP A 154 16.41 2.60 -6.74
C ASP A 154 15.32 3.48 -6.14
N SER A 155 14.42 4.04 -6.97
CA SER A 155 13.31 4.87 -6.52
C SER A 155 12.05 4.66 -7.35
N GLU A 156 10.98 4.24 -6.68
CA GLU A 156 9.62 4.23 -7.19
C GLU A 156 8.68 4.93 -6.20
N SER A 157 7.64 5.58 -6.67
CA SER A 157 6.61 6.18 -5.81
C SER A 157 5.20 6.02 -6.37
N PHE A 158 4.22 6.02 -5.46
CA PHE A 158 2.80 5.94 -5.76
C PHE A 158 2.12 7.12 -5.09
N HIS A 159 1.55 8.02 -5.87
CA HIS A 159 0.89 9.24 -5.39
C HIS A 159 -0.61 9.13 -5.61
N LEU A 160 -1.41 9.29 -4.57
CA LEU A 160 -2.86 9.30 -4.66
C LEU A 160 -3.31 10.42 -5.60
N ILE A 161 -4.16 10.08 -6.57
CA ILE A 161 -4.81 11.06 -7.45
C ILE A 161 -6.18 11.39 -6.84
N ASN A 162 -6.33 12.61 -6.34
CA ASN A 162 -7.62 13.10 -5.88
C ASN A 162 -8.47 13.48 -7.09
N PRO A 163 -9.69 12.91 -7.24
CA PRO A 163 -10.58 13.28 -8.34
C PRO A 163 -11.17 14.69 -8.19
N ASP A 164 -11.18 15.24 -6.97
CA ASP A 164 -11.72 16.57 -6.66
C ASP A 164 -10.57 17.58 -6.48
N GLU A 165 -10.71 18.78 -7.05
CA GLU A 165 -9.71 19.88 -7.00
C GLU A 165 -9.60 20.57 -5.62
N GLY A 166 -10.16 19.98 -4.55
CA GLY A 166 -10.13 20.52 -3.20
C GLY A 166 -8.84 20.19 -2.43
N PRO A 167 -8.72 20.63 -1.15
CA PRO A 167 -7.69 20.18 -0.23
C PRO A 167 -7.95 18.70 0.13
N GLY A 168 -7.66 17.81 -0.81
CA GLY A 168 -7.83 16.37 -0.68
C GLY A 168 -6.70 15.73 0.13
N GLN A 169 -6.83 14.43 0.38
CA GLN A 169 -5.80 13.64 1.04
C GLN A 169 -4.52 13.64 0.17
N GLU A 170 -3.39 14.16 0.69
CA GLU A 170 -2.08 13.90 0.08
C GLU A 170 -1.57 12.59 0.67
N LEU A 171 -1.63 11.51 -0.11
CA LEU A 171 -1.08 10.21 0.27
C LEU A 171 -0.02 9.79 -0.75
N SER A 172 1.17 9.48 -0.26
CA SER A 172 2.26 8.97 -1.09
C SER A 172 2.96 7.78 -0.43
N VAL A 173 3.26 6.76 -1.23
CA VAL A 173 4.05 5.59 -0.83
C VAL A 173 5.33 5.56 -1.66
N PHE A 174 6.50 5.50 -1.01
CA PHE A 174 7.80 5.51 -1.67
C PHE A 174 8.51 4.18 -1.43
N LEU A 175 9.09 3.61 -2.48
CA LEU A 175 10.02 2.49 -2.40
C LEU A 175 11.42 3.03 -2.72
N LEU A 176 12.31 2.99 -1.73
CA LEU A 176 13.63 3.57 -1.83
C LEU A 176 14.69 2.54 -1.48
N ARG A 177 15.70 2.42 -2.32
CA ARG A 177 16.95 1.79 -1.94
C ARG A 177 17.90 2.88 -1.49
N SER A 178 18.11 2.98 -0.18
CA SER A 178 18.97 4.00 0.41
C SER A 178 20.43 3.61 0.13
N GLY A 179 20.99 4.17 -0.94
CA GLY A 179 22.40 4.04 -1.27
C GLY A 179 23.27 4.75 -0.23
N LEU A 180 24.10 3.97 0.48
CA LEU A 180 25.13 4.39 1.45
C LEU A 180 24.60 5.03 2.74
N GLY A 181 25.17 4.57 3.85
CA GLY A 181 24.95 5.13 5.18
C GLY A 181 25.34 6.60 5.24
N VAL A 182 24.34 7.45 5.13
CA VAL A 182 24.39 8.78 5.72
C VAL A 182 23.54 8.67 6.97
N ASP A 183 24.22 8.63 8.12
CA ASP A 183 23.60 8.83 9.42
C ASP A 183 22.63 10.01 9.34
N ARG A 184 21.38 9.76 9.67
CA ARG A 184 20.37 10.80 9.89
C ARG A 184 20.29 11.11 11.37
#